data_AF-A0A6J8A4G3-F1
#
_entry.id   AF-A0A6J8A4G3-F1
#
_cell.length_a   1.000
_cell.length_b   1.000
_cell.length_c   1.000
_cell.angle_alpha   90.00
_cell.angle_beta   90.00
_cell.angle_gamma   90.00
#
_symmetry.space_group_name_H-M   'P 1'
#
loop_
_entity.id
_entity.type
_entity.pdbx_description
1 polymer ?
#
loop_
_entity_poly.entity_id
_entity_poly.type
_entity_poly.pdbx_seq_one_letter_code
_entity_poly.pdbx_strand_id
1 'polypeptide(L)'
;MATINFIHDDDIEEELKTEIIEICTASVQKPVIKVDLEENQKRWLLLKKYPKFRTRLNYEAINKNRAIARIHKKPDVVNYDYKVGNHVEFSKLFMKTYMAQYSAFDETCDLSALLSLIGSIDIFPQPVKNVAMKIRLNVRNPWAHCNFDEWDILRYQTSFQLMHQLIKCLSLSKPDETKVLADLTKWEQNGNLTRIRFMFLQGYAVDQIVVNELRQQTQVLAEYALKMKSGEDSTFIKIDEAMSKINCEMMSVCKRIDTIEISHNKQQQAMIEMNKDVNIINERTLAIENVQTEYMQHIDGVITNIKEIDGDVENLKTESKSTINRVETLTDEVKSTTKDVSCIKNDIIEMKEDIGDFKNYMSRSKPVGKIFFYPPNRSESFVARENEMSEIKSSFVDKGNEHHTLVISGLGGCGKTTLAAEFAWRSSEFYQGGVFWMSAESESSLEDSITTLAIDVNETGKDFRETLKRTLK
;
A
#
# COMPACT_ATOMS: atom_id res chain seq x y z
N MET A 1 2.05 -14.06 64.36
CA MET A 1 0.91 -13.21 63.96
C MET A 1 1.02 -13.00 62.47
N ALA A 2 0.31 -13.84 61.72
CA ALA A 2 0.16 -13.78 60.28
C ALA A 2 -1.33 -13.91 60.04
N THR A 3 -1.90 -12.90 59.39
CA THR A 3 -3.31 -12.83 59.03
C THR A 3 -3.36 -12.96 57.51
N ILE A 4 -3.94 -14.04 57.01
CA ILE A 4 -4.34 -14.19 55.62
C ILE A 4 -5.86 -14.08 55.62
N ASN A 5 -6.36 -12.94 55.16
CA ASN A 5 -7.76 -12.79 54.78
C ASN A 5 -7.88 -13.04 53.28
N PHE A 6 -8.90 -13.82 52.93
CA PHE A 6 -9.36 -14.10 51.58
C PHE A 6 -9.85 -12.81 50.91
N ILE A 7 -9.43 -12.60 49.67
CA ILE A 7 -10.02 -11.63 48.75
C ILE A 7 -11.19 -12.32 48.04
N HIS A 8 -12.29 -11.59 47.94
CA HIS A 8 -13.53 -11.97 47.26
C HIS A 8 -13.35 -11.96 45.73
N ASP A 9 -14.21 -12.71 45.05
CA ASP A 9 -14.21 -13.07 43.61
C ASP A 9 -14.50 -11.90 42.64
N ASP A 10 -14.21 -10.65 43.01
CA ASP A 10 -14.50 -9.45 42.20
C ASP A 10 -13.26 -8.59 41.88
N ASP A 11 -12.03 -9.02 42.23
CA ASP A 11 -10.80 -8.20 42.16
C ASP A 11 -9.76 -8.61 41.10
N ILE A 12 -10.13 -9.32 40.01
CA ILE A 12 -9.20 -9.58 38.89
C ILE A 12 -9.88 -9.34 37.54
N GLU A 13 -10.27 -8.09 37.27
CA GLU A 13 -10.60 -7.68 35.89
C GLU A 13 -10.34 -6.20 35.55
N GLU A 14 -9.99 -5.34 36.51
CA GLU A 14 -9.77 -3.89 36.27
C GLU A 14 -8.29 -3.46 36.22
N GLU A 15 -7.37 -4.14 36.91
CA GLU A 15 -5.93 -3.80 36.83
C GLU A 15 -5.31 -4.17 35.48
N LEU A 16 -5.70 -5.32 34.90
CA LEU A 16 -5.26 -5.74 33.55
C LEU A 16 -5.87 -4.87 32.43
N LYS A 17 -7.11 -4.38 32.60
CA LYS A 17 -7.72 -3.42 31.66
C LYS A 17 -7.02 -2.07 31.72
N THR A 18 -6.66 -1.60 32.92
CA THR A 18 -5.96 -0.31 33.10
C THR A 18 -4.54 -0.35 32.55
N GLU A 19 -3.82 -1.47 32.73
CA GLU A 19 -2.45 -1.66 32.22
C GLU A 19 -2.42 -1.83 30.68
N ILE A 20 -3.41 -2.51 30.09
CA ILE A 20 -3.58 -2.61 28.62
C ILE A 20 -3.99 -1.25 28.02
N ILE A 21 -4.83 -0.46 28.70
CA ILE A 21 -5.19 0.90 28.28
C ILE A 21 -3.99 1.84 28.37
N GLU A 22 -3.16 1.79 29.42
CA GLU A 22 -1.94 2.60 29.52
C GLU A 22 -0.89 2.22 28.45
N ILE A 23 -0.74 0.93 28.12
CA ILE A 23 0.13 0.46 27.03
C ILE A 23 -0.39 0.92 25.65
N CYS A 24 -1.71 0.93 25.44
CA CYS A 24 -2.33 1.39 24.19
C CYS A 24 -2.31 2.93 24.06
N THR A 25 -2.29 3.66 25.17
CA THR A 25 -2.32 5.14 25.17
C THR A 25 -0.92 5.76 25.22
N ALA A 26 0.11 5.02 25.64
CA ALA A 26 1.51 5.47 25.63
C ALA A 26 2.24 5.32 24.27
N SER A 27 1.61 4.76 23.24
CA SER A 27 2.24 4.55 21.91
C SER A 27 1.72 5.43 20.76
N VAL A 28 0.93 6.48 21.02
CA VAL A 28 0.57 7.45 19.96
C VAL A 28 0.76 8.89 20.43
N GLN A 29 2.01 9.29 20.59
CA GLN A 29 2.43 10.67 20.36
C GLN A 29 3.69 10.68 19.50
N LYS A 30 3.49 10.81 18.18
CA LYS A 30 4.38 11.57 17.30
C LYS A 30 3.55 12.23 16.21
N PRO A 31 3.96 13.43 15.77
CA PRO A 31 3.08 14.42 15.16
C PRO A 31 2.56 13.93 13.81
N VAL A 32 1.24 14.06 13.63
CA VAL A 32 0.69 14.18 12.29
C VAL A 32 1.36 15.40 11.66
N ILE A 33 2.19 15.16 10.64
CA ILE A 33 2.52 16.20 9.69
C ILE A 33 1.19 16.57 9.04
N LYS A 34 0.58 17.66 9.51
CA LYS A 34 -0.41 18.38 8.71
C LYS A 34 0.36 18.94 7.52
N VAL A 35 0.29 18.26 6.39
CA VAL A 35 0.51 18.92 5.11
C VAL A 35 -0.72 19.80 4.92
N ASP A 36 -0.57 21.08 5.24
CA ASP A 36 -1.58 22.08 4.98
C ASP A 36 -1.77 22.19 3.45
N LEU A 37 -2.84 21.59 2.93
CA LEU A 37 -3.17 21.62 1.50
C LEU A 37 -3.53 23.03 1.03
N GLU A 38 -3.86 23.96 1.94
CA GLU A 38 -4.02 25.37 1.58
C GLU A 38 -2.70 26.06 1.22
N GLU A 39 -1.56 25.61 1.74
CA GLU A 39 -0.26 26.24 1.49
C GLU A 39 0.37 25.75 0.18
N ASN A 40 0.16 24.47 -0.17
CA ASN A 40 0.45 23.96 -1.52
C ASN A 40 -0.54 24.51 -2.56
N GLN A 41 -1.79 24.78 -2.18
CA GLN A 41 -2.69 25.64 -2.96
C GLN A 41 -2.31 27.15 -2.90
N LYS A 42 -1.48 27.59 -1.96
CA LYS A 42 -0.72 28.84 -1.99
C LYS A 42 0.25 28.86 -3.19
N ARG A 43 1.07 27.80 -3.28
CA ARG A 43 2.27 27.70 -4.15
C ARG A 43 1.99 27.57 -5.65
N TRP A 44 1.02 26.77 -6.09
CA TRP A 44 0.60 26.72 -7.51
C TRP A 44 0.08 28.08 -8.04
N LEU A 45 -0.57 28.91 -7.21
CA LEU A 45 -1.01 30.26 -7.58
C LEU A 45 0.17 31.24 -7.71
N LEU A 46 1.22 31.05 -6.91
CA LEU A 46 2.49 31.77 -7.02
C LEU A 46 3.28 31.33 -8.26
N LEU A 47 3.31 30.04 -8.59
CA LEU A 47 3.93 29.54 -9.82
C LEU A 47 3.21 30.04 -11.08
N LYS A 48 1.91 30.31 -11.01
CA LYS A 48 1.12 30.89 -12.13
C LYS A 48 1.47 32.34 -12.45
N LYS A 49 2.19 33.05 -11.58
CA LYS A 49 2.50 34.47 -11.74
C LYS A 49 3.97 34.76 -11.48
N TYR A 50 4.61 35.50 -12.37
CA TYR A 50 5.98 35.91 -12.15
C TYR A 50 6.07 36.87 -10.94
N PRO A 51 6.95 36.62 -9.95
CA PRO A 51 6.86 37.24 -8.62
C PRO A 51 6.84 38.77 -8.61
N LYS A 52 7.61 39.43 -9.49
CA LYS A 52 7.81 40.88 -9.45
C LYS A 52 6.68 41.68 -10.10
N PHE A 53 6.08 41.17 -11.18
CA PHE A 53 5.09 41.90 -11.98
C PHE A 53 3.70 41.28 -11.96
N ARG A 54 3.51 40.16 -11.24
CA ARG A 54 2.28 39.36 -11.25
C ARG A 54 1.83 38.92 -12.66
N THR A 55 2.72 38.99 -13.65
CA THR A 55 2.47 38.55 -15.03
C THR A 55 2.14 37.07 -15.04
N ARG A 56 1.02 36.69 -15.67
CA ARG A 56 0.67 35.28 -15.81
C ARG A 56 1.70 34.57 -16.70
N LEU A 57 2.29 33.51 -16.17
CA LEU A 57 3.22 32.66 -16.91
C LEU A 57 2.44 31.72 -17.83
N ASN A 58 2.94 31.53 -19.05
CA ASN A 58 2.27 30.76 -20.09
C ASN A 58 2.56 29.25 -19.99
N TYR A 59 1.91 28.58 -19.04
CA TYR A 59 2.04 27.13 -18.89
C TYR A 59 1.42 26.31 -20.04
N GLU A 60 0.56 26.93 -20.88
CA GLU A 60 0.05 26.27 -22.09
C GLU A 60 1.19 25.89 -23.06
N ALA A 61 2.30 26.64 -23.03
CA ALA A 61 3.42 26.50 -23.94
C ALA A 61 4.39 25.35 -23.61
N ILE A 62 4.22 24.66 -22.48
CA ILE A 62 5.09 23.56 -22.03
C ILE A 62 4.29 22.25 -21.83
N ASN A 63 5.00 21.14 -21.67
CA ASN A 63 4.43 19.81 -21.33
C ASN A 63 3.25 19.35 -22.20
N LYS A 64 3.15 19.84 -23.44
CA LYS A 64 2.01 19.59 -24.34
C LYS A 64 0.65 20.02 -23.75
N ASN A 65 0.63 20.94 -22.79
CA ASN A 65 -0.59 21.46 -22.15
C ASN A 65 -1.59 22.07 -23.15
N ARG A 66 -1.09 22.62 -24.26
CA ARG A 66 -1.91 23.08 -25.39
C ARG A 66 -2.81 22.00 -25.99
N ALA A 67 -2.36 20.74 -26.02
CA ALA A 67 -3.17 19.63 -26.55
C ALA A 67 -4.36 19.34 -25.62
N ILE A 68 -4.16 19.39 -24.30
CA ILE A 68 -5.20 19.26 -23.28
C ILE A 68 -6.24 20.38 -23.42
N ALA A 69 -5.79 21.62 -23.63
CA ALA A 69 -6.67 22.77 -23.80
C ALA A 69 -7.60 22.69 -25.04
N ARG A 70 -7.16 22.01 -26.11
CA ARG A 70 -7.96 21.81 -27.33
C ARG A 70 -9.06 20.77 -27.15
N ILE A 71 -8.84 19.74 -26.32
CA ILE A 71 -9.81 18.67 -26.05
C ILE A 71 -11.04 19.22 -25.32
N HIS A 72 -10.85 20.09 -24.33
CA HIS A 72 -11.92 20.56 -23.45
C HIS A 72 -12.66 21.83 -23.93
N LYS A 73 -12.34 22.37 -25.14
CA LYS A 73 -12.87 23.63 -25.72
C LYS A 73 -12.75 24.89 -24.83
N LYS A 74 -12.14 24.75 -23.65
CA LYS A 74 -11.72 25.79 -22.71
C LYS A 74 -10.38 25.36 -22.12
N PRO A 75 -9.46 26.29 -21.83
CA PRO A 75 -8.19 25.94 -21.19
C PRO A 75 -8.49 25.30 -19.83
N ASP A 76 -8.32 23.99 -19.74
CA ASP A 76 -8.42 23.23 -18.50
C ASP A 76 -7.14 23.44 -17.68
N VAL A 77 -7.00 24.67 -17.19
CA VAL A 77 -5.86 25.12 -16.37
C VAL A 77 -5.75 24.34 -15.06
N VAL A 78 -6.75 23.56 -14.66
CA VAL A 78 -6.64 22.68 -13.48
C VAL A 78 -5.73 21.49 -13.78
N ASN A 79 -5.77 20.97 -15.01
CA ASN A 79 -5.10 19.74 -15.43
C ASN A 79 -3.78 19.97 -16.20
N TYR A 80 -3.25 21.19 -16.22
CA TYR A 80 -1.93 21.44 -16.80
C TYR A 80 -0.82 20.78 -15.98
N ASP A 81 0.18 20.23 -16.65
CA ASP A 81 1.45 19.88 -16.02
C ASP A 81 2.29 21.15 -15.86
N TYR A 82 2.49 21.57 -14.60
CA TYR A 82 3.22 22.79 -14.22
C TYR A 82 4.73 22.56 -14.02
N LYS A 83 5.24 21.34 -14.22
CA LYS A 83 6.66 21.02 -14.03
C LYS A 83 7.50 21.74 -15.09
N VAL A 84 8.52 22.48 -14.66
CA VAL A 84 9.50 23.11 -15.56
C VAL A 84 10.78 22.29 -15.50
N GLY A 85 11.08 21.53 -16.55
CA GLY A 85 12.17 20.56 -16.56
C GLY A 85 13.52 21.13 -16.97
N ASN A 86 13.54 22.20 -17.77
CA ASN A 86 14.77 22.78 -18.32
C ASN A 86 14.65 24.28 -18.62
N HIS A 87 15.78 24.90 -18.99
CA HIS A 87 15.84 26.33 -19.29
C HIS A 87 15.03 26.74 -20.55
N VAL A 88 14.83 25.83 -21.50
CA VAL A 88 14.02 26.05 -22.71
C VAL A 88 12.53 26.10 -22.35
N GLU A 89 12.06 25.21 -21.50
CA GLU A 89 10.69 25.24 -20.98
C GLU A 89 10.46 26.47 -20.10
N PHE A 90 11.43 26.81 -19.26
CA PHE A 90 11.36 28.03 -18.45
C PHE A 90 11.19 29.28 -19.32
N SER A 91 11.92 29.39 -20.43
CA SER A 91 11.80 30.56 -21.31
C SER A 91 10.45 30.63 -22.03
N LYS A 92 9.85 29.49 -22.39
CA LYS A 92 8.52 29.44 -23.03
C LYS A 92 7.42 30.06 -22.17
N LEU A 93 7.57 30.06 -20.84
CA LEU A 93 6.62 30.66 -19.91
C LEU A 93 6.45 32.18 -20.09
N PHE A 94 7.44 32.88 -20.66
CA PHE A 94 7.43 34.33 -20.86
C PHE A 94 6.92 34.74 -22.25
N MET A 95 6.39 33.79 -23.03
CA MET A 95 6.13 33.97 -24.45
C MET A 95 4.70 33.58 -24.79
N LYS A 96 4.18 34.15 -25.88
CA LYS A 96 2.89 33.69 -26.43
C LYS A 96 3.06 32.29 -27.01
N THR A 97 2.00 31.48 -26.94
CA THR A 97 2.03 30.06 -27.32
C THR A 97 2.53 29.81 -28.76
N TYR A 98 2.23 30.72 -29.70
CA TYR A 98 2.73 30.60 -31.08
C TYR A 98 4.22 30.92 -31.24
N MET A 99 4.83 31.69 -30.33
CA MET A 99 6.27 32.03 -30.31
C MET A 99 7.11 30.97 -29.58
N ALA A 100 6.47 30.08 -28.83
CA ALA A 100 7.11 29.10 -27.95
C ALA A 100 7.38 27.73 -28.62
N GLN A 101 7.55 27.71 -29.95
CA GLN A 101 7.64 26.48 -30.76
C GLN A 101 9.07 25.95 -30.97
N TYR A 102 10.05 26.45 -30.22
CA TYR A 102 11.47 26.07 -30.36
C TYR A 102 11.87 24.91 -29.44
N SER A 103 12.89 24.15 -29.84
CA SER A 103 13.46 23.05 -29.07
C SER A 103 14.71 23.44 -28.29
N ALA A 104 15.43 24.47 -28.73
CA ALA A 104 16.62 25.00 -28.08
C ALA A 104 16.81 26.50 -28.43
N PHE A 105 17.82 27.16 -27.86
CA PHE A 105 18.22 28.53 -28.23
C PHE A 105 19.15 28.51 -29.45
N ASP A 106 18.66 27.95 -30.54
CA ASP A 106 19.36 27.81 -31.82
C ASP A 106 18.51 28.41 -32.96
N GLU A 107 18.75 27.99 -34.20
CA GLU A 107 18.00 28.44 -35.38
C GLU A 107 16.49 28.17 -35.31
N THR A 108 16.05 27.25 -34.43
CA THR A 108 14.61 27.00 -34.20
C THR A 108 13.95 28.08 -33.34
N CYS A 109 14.73 28.91 -32.64
CA CYS A 109 14.26 30.00 -31.80
C CYS A 109 14.21 31.33 -32.57
N ASP A 110 13.00 31.83 -32.78
CA ASP A 110 12.78 33.11 -33.44
C ASP A 110 13.46 34.28 -32.70
N LEU A 111 14.25 35.09 -33.42
CA LEU A 111 15.02 36.19 -32.82
C LEU A 111 14.15 37.25 -32.11
N SER A 112 12.94 37.53 -32.60
CA SER A 112 12.02 38.44 -31.88
C SER A 112 11.50 37.81 -30.61
N ALA A 113 11.38 36.49 -30.59
CA ALA A 113 11.05 35.71 -29.42
C ALA A 113 12.19 35.85 -28.38
N LEU A 114 13.45 35.64 -28.78
CA LEU A 114 14.62 35.84 -27.90
C LEU A 114 14.72 37.27 -27.35
N LEU A 115 14.53 38.29 -28.19
CA LEU A 115 14.53 39.69 -27.75
C LEU A 115 13.36 40.00 -26.80
N SER A 116 12.20 39.37 -26.99
CA SER A 116 11.08 39.41 -26.04
C SER A 116 11.46 38.86 -24.68
N LEU A 117 12.19 37.76 -24.68
CA LEU A 117 12.59 37.05 -23.46
C LEU A 117 13.54 37.93 -22.64
N ILE A 118 14.55 38.52 -23.29
CA ILE A 118 15.49 39.46 -22.65
C ILE A 118 14.73 40.63 -22.00
N GLY A 119 13.74 41.18 -22.70
CA GLY A 119 12.90 42.26 -22.16
C GLY A 119 12.02 41.86 -20.96
N SER A 120 11.69 40.57 -20.84
CA SER A 120 10.68 40.07 -19.89
C SER A 120 11.26 39.45 -18.61
N ILE A 121 12.50 38.94 -18.63
CA ILE A 121 13.13 38.27 -17.49
C ILE A 121 13.91 39.27 -16.62
N ASP A 122 13.77 39.19 -15.29
CA ASP A 122 14.40 40.13 -14.35
C ASP A 122 15.91 40.04 -14.19
N ILE A 123 16.51 38.93 -14.57
CA ILE A 123 17.97 38.76 -14.51
C ILE A 123 18.70 39.76 -15.40
N PHE A 124 18.04 40.28 -16.45
CA PHE A 124 18.62 41.28 -17.33
C PHE A 124 18.46 42.69 -16.76
N PRO A 125 19.56 43.47 -16.66
CA PRO A 125 19.49 44.87 -16.25
C PRO A 125 18.60 45.71 -17.17
N GLN A 126 17.99 46.78 -16.64
CA GLN A 126 17.11 47.67 -17.41
C GLN A 126 17.77 48.24 -18.69
N PRO A 127 19.07 48.61 -18.70
CA PRO A 127 19.74 49.02 -19.94
C PRO A 127 19.69 47.95 -21.04
N VAL A 128 19.93 46.68 -20.69
CA VAL A 128 19.87 45.55 -21.63
C VAL A 128 18.45 45.38 -22.16
N LYS A 129 17.45 45.41 -21.27
CA LYS A 129 16.03 45.30 -21.63
C LYS A 129 15.61 46.38 -22.63
N ASN A 130 15.99 47.63 -22.36
CA ASN A 130 15.64 48.77 -23.20
C ASN A 130 16.23 48.64 -24.61
N VAL A 131 17.50 48.26 -24.73
CA VAL A 131 18.17 48.11 -26.03
C VAL A 131 17.60 46.92 -26.80
N ALA A 132 17.39 45.77 -26.14
CA ALA A 132 16.79 44.59 -26.77
C ALA A 132 15.40 44.89 -27.35
N MET A 133 14.57 45.64 -26.61
CA MET A 133 13.25 46.04 -27.09
C MET A 133 13.31 47.03 -28.26
N LYS A 134 14.27 47.97 -28.27
CA LYS A 134 14.51 48.87 -29.42
C LYS A 134 14.93 48.11 -30.67
N ILE A 135 15.84 47.14 -30.55
CA ILE A 135 16.26 46.29 -31.67
C ILE A 135 15.06 45.52 -32.21
N ARG A 136 14.25 44.94 -31.32
CA ARG A 136 13.06 44.20 -31.73
C ARG A 136 12.09 45.06 -32.55
N LEU A 137 11.78 46.25 -32.06
CA LEU A 137 10.77 47.13 -32.66
C LEU A 137 11.27 47.86 -33.92
N ASN A 138 12.52 48.31 -33.92
CA ASN A 138 13.03 49.21 -34.97
C ASN A 138 13.89 48.50 -36.03
N VAL A 139 14.42 47.32 -35.70
CA VAL A 139 15.35 46.58 -36.58
C VAL A 139 14.75 45.23 -36.99
N ARG A 140 14.56 44.31 -36.04
CA ARG A 140 14.15 42.93 -36.33
C ARG A 140 12.76 42.88 -36.97
N ASN A 141 11.73 43.41 -36.31
CA ASN A 141 10.35 43.31 -36.80
C ASN A 141 10.17 43.98 -38.18
N PRO A 142 10.70 45.20 -38.42
CA PRO A 142 10.66 45.81 -39.74
C PRO A 142 11.44 45.01 -40.78
N TRP A 143 12.54 44.35 -40.40
CA TRP A 143 13.33 43.55 -41.35
C TRP A 143 12.61 42.25 -41.74
N ALA A 144 11.92 41.62 -40.79
CA ALA A 144 11.10 40.43 -41.06
C ALA A 144 9.91 40.71 -41.98
N HIS A 145 9.48 41.97 -42.09
CA HIS A 145 8.44 42.45 -42.99
C HIS A 145 8.99 43.62 -43.82
N CYS A 146 10.12 43.39 -44.48
CA CYS A 146 10.94 44.43 -45.09
C CYS A 146 10.17 45.25 -46.14
N ASN A 147 10.03 46.55 -45.87
CA ASN A 147 9.73 47.56 -46.86
C ASN A 147 11.02 48.30 -47.20
N PHE A 148 11.63 48.00 -48.36
CA PHE A 148 12.94 48.54 -48.74
C PHE A 148 12.98 50.07 -48.81
N ASP A 149 11.84 50.73 -49.05
CA ASP A 149 11.75 52.19 -49.10
C ASP A 149 12.00 52.85 -47.74
N GLU A 150 11.80 52.12 -46.64
CA GLU A 150 12.02 52.64 -45.29
C GLU A 150 13.43 52.37 -44.74
N TRP A 151 14.32 51.75 -45.53
CA TRP A 151 15.67 51.34 -45.12
C TRP A 151 16.75 52.27 -45.69
N ASP A 152 16.78 53.49 -45.19
CA ASP A 152 17.81 54.47 -45.55
C ASP A 152 19.15 54.25 -44.81
N ILE A 153 20.13 55.09 -45.16
CA ILE A 153 21.49 55.05 -44.57
C ILE A 153 21.44 55.21 -43.05
N LEU A 154 20.61 56.12 -42.57
CA LEU A 154 20.51 56.46 -41.16
C LEU A 154 19.92 55.30 -40.36
N ARG A 155 18.87 54.66 -40.86
CA ARG A 155 18.24 53.49 -40.23
C ARG A 155 19.18 52.29 -40.20
N TYR A 156 19.94 52.07 -41.28
CA TYR A 156 20.97 51.04 -41.32
C TYR A 156 22.04 51.27 -40.23
N GLN A 157 22.63 52.47 -40.17
CA GLN A 157 23.63 52.81 -39.15
C GLN A 157 23.08 52.72 -37.73
N THR A 158 21.86 53.24 -37.50
CA THR A 158 21.17 53.16 -36.21
C THR A 158 20.94 51.71 -35.78
N SER A 159 20.68 50.81 -36.73
CA SER A 159 20.49 49.38 -36.45
C SER A 159 21.76 48.74 -35.89
N PHE A 160 22.91 48.99 -36.53
CA PHE A 160 24.21 48.50 -36.05
C PHE A 160 24.61 49.14 -34.72
N GLN A 161 24.37 50.43 -34.53
CA GLN A 161 24.60 51.10 -33.24
C GLN A 161 23.82 50.45 -32.10
N LEU A 162 22.54 50.14 -32.32
CA LEU A 162 21.71 49.44 -31.32
C LEU A 162 22.28 48.04 -31.02
N MET A 163 22.70 47.28 -32.03
CA MET A 163 23.29 45.95 -31.84
C MET A 163 24.63 46.02 -31.08
N HIS A 164 25.51 46.96 -31.42
CA HIS A 164 26.75 47.23 -30.67
C HIS A 164 26.45 47.60 -29.21
N GLN A 165 25.45 48.43 -28.97
CA GLN A 165 25.04 48.81 -27.62
C GLN A 165 24.53 47.61 -26.83
N LEU A 166 23.77 46.69 -27.46
CA LEU A 166 23.28 45.49 -26.79
C LEU A 166 24.43 44.62 -26.31
N ILE A 167 25.40 44.35 -27.18
CA ILE A 167 26.58 43.52 -26.87
C ILE A 167 27.33 44.11 -25.66
N LYS A 168 27.59 45.42 -25.67
CA LYS A 168 28.27 46.11 -24.55
C LYS A 168 27.48 46.08 -23.24
N CYS A 169 26.15 46.09 -23.30
CA CYS A 169 25.32 46.04 -22.11
C CYS A 169 25.17 44.62 -21.54
N LEU A 170 25.33 43.57 -22.35
CA LEU A 170 25.15 42.17 -21.95
C LEU A 170 26.22 41.67 -20.96
N SER A 171 27.29 42.44 -20.73
CA SER A 171 28.35 42.10 -19.77
C SER A 171 28.97 40.72 -20.02
N LEU A 172 29.29 40.45 -21.30
CA LEU A 172 29.90 39.19 -21.72
C LEU A 172 31.34 39.06 -21.19
N SER A 173 31.93 37.86 -21.31
CA SER A 173 33.36 37.70 -21.10
C SER A 173 34.14 38.57 -22.11
N LYS A 174 35.29 39.15 -21.71
CA LYS A 174 36.09 39.99 -22.62
C LYS A 174 36.44 39.29 -23.96
N PRO A 175 36.81 37.99 -23.97
CA PRO A 175 37.02 37.26 -25.22
C PRO A 175 35.77 37.18 -26.10
N ASP A 176 34.62 36.85 -25.53
CA ASP A 176 33.37 36.69 -26.28
C ASP A 176 32.86 38.04 -26.79
N GLU A 177 32.92 39.09 -25.98
CA GLU A 177 32.56 40.44 -26.37
C GLU A 177 33.40 40.91 -27.57
N THR A 178 34.73 40.71 -27.49
CA THR A 178 35.66 41.12 -28.55
C THR A 178 35.37 40.37 -29.85
N LYS A 179 35.13 39.06 -29.77
CA LYS A 179 34.82 38.23 -30.94
C LYS A 179 33.52 38.67 -31.61
N VAL A 180 32.44 38.79 -30.84
CA VAL A 180 31.11 39.14 -31.38
C VAL A 180 31.11 40.57 -31.93
N LEU A 181 31.82 41.51 -31.31
CA LEU A 181 31.98 42.87 -31.84
C LEU A 181 32.77 42.88 -33.15
N ALA A 182 33.85 42.11 -33.26
CA ALA A 182 34.63 42.01 -34.49
C ALA A 182 33.80 41.44 -35.65
N ASP A 183 33.00 40.39 -35.39
CA ASP A 183 32.09 39.81 -36.37
C ASP A 183 31.04 40.83 -36.82
N LEU A 184 30.45 41.58 -35.87
CA LEU A 184 29.46 42.62 -36.18
C LEU A 184 30.05 43.75 -37.03
N THR A 185 31.25 44.23 -36.70
CA THR A 185 31.95 45.25 -37.50
C THR A 185 32.29 44.75 -38.89
N LYS A 186 32.69 43.49 -39.04
CA LYS A 186 32.93 42.88 -40.35
C LYS A 186 31.63 42.86 -41.19
N TRP A 187 30.50 42.55 -40.57
CA TRP A 187 29.19 42.55 -41.25
C TRP A 187 28.76 43.96 -41.67
N GLU A 188 28.99 44.96 -40.83
CA GLU A 188 28.73 46.37 -41.15
C GLU A 188 29.57 46.84 -42.36
N GLN A 189 30.85 46.50 -42.40
CA GLN A 189 31.76 46.87 -43.49
C GLN A 189 31.39 46.16 -44.81
N ASN A 190 31.12 44.86 -44.77
CA ASN A 190 30.74 44.09 -45.95
C ASN A 190 29.38 44.54 -46.54
N GLY A 191 28.43 44.90 -45.68
CA GLY A 191 27.16 45.47 -46.11
C GLY A 191 27.34 46.81 -46.82
N ASN A 192 28.20 47.69 -46.31
CA ASN A 192 28.51 48.98 -46.94
C ASN A 192 29.15 48.84 -48.33
N LEU A 193 30.07 47.90 -48.52
CA LEU A 193 30.68 47.59 -49.82
C LEU A 193 29.65 47.11 -50.86
N THR A 194 28.73 46.24 -50.44
CA THR A 194 27.66 45.72 -51.30
C THR A 194 26.65 46.82 -51.67
N ARG A 195 26.42 47.78 -50.76
CA ARG A 195 25.49 48.89 -50.95
C ARG A 195 26.06 50.04 -51.80
N ILE A 196 27.34 50.36 -51.65
CA ILE A 196 28.08 51.21 -52.59
C ILE A 196 27.92 50.64 -54.01
N ARG A 197 28.07 49.32 -54.16
CA ARG A 197 27.85 48.60 -55.43
C ARG A 197 26.41 48.68 -55.97
N PHE A 198 25.40 48.71 -55.09
CA PHE A 198 23.99 48.88 -55.48
C PHE A 198 23.65 50.32 -55.87
N MET A 199 24.22 51.33 -55.18
CA MET A 199 24.08 52.75 -55.56
C MET A 199 24.75 53.05 -56.91
N PHE A 200 25.85 52.36 -57.24
CA PHE A 200 26.48 52.39 -58.57
C PHE A 200 25.57 51.85 -59.69
N LEU A 201 24.73 50.84 -59.40
CA LEU A 201 23.81 50.24 -60.38
C LEU A 201 22.53 51.09 -60.60
N GLN A 202 22.26 52.06 -59.73
CA GLN A 202 21.07 52.92 -59.75
C GLN A 202 21.30 54.31 -60.39
N GLY A 203 22.48 54.55 -61.00
CA GLY A 203 22.68 55.67 -61.92
C GLY A 203 22.94 57.06 -61.31
N TYR A 204 23.47 57.15 -60.08
CA TYR A 204 23.95 58.43 -59.54
C TYR A 204 25.19 58.91 -60.31
N ALA A 205 25.20 60.18 -60.74
CA ALA A 205 26.17 60.75 -61.67
C ALA A 205 27.62 60.71 -61.13
N VAL A 206 28.53 60.19 -61.96
CA VAL A 206 29.95 60.00 -61.66
C VAL A 206 30.77 61.12 -62.32
N ASP A 207 31.71 61.71 -61.59
CA ASP A 207 32.69 62.69 -62.07
C ASP A 207 33.52 62.12 -63.24
N GLN A 208 33.76 62.93 -64.28
CA GLN A 208 34.47 62.58 -65.51
C GLN A 208 35.88 62.00 -65.25
N ILE A 209 36.50 62.38 -64.13
CA ILE A 209 37.80 61.85 -63.69
C ILE A 209 37.73 60.34 -63.43
N VAL A 210 36.66 59.89 -62.77
CA VAL A 210 36.46 58.47 -62.42
C VAL A 210 36.12 57.64 -63.66
N VAL A 211 35.40 58.22 -64.63
CA VAL A 211 35.11 57.57 -65.91
C VAL A 211 36.39 57.35 -66.72
N ASN A 212 37.32 58.30 -66.71
CA ASN A 212 38.58 58.18 -67.42
C ASN A 212 39.52 57.16 -66.77
N GLU A 213 39.59 57.13 -65.43
CA GLU A 213 40.34 56.11 -64.69
C GLU A 213 39.76 54.71 -64.94
N LEU A 214 38.44 54.56 -64.88
CA LEU A 214 37.76 53.30 -65.21
C LEU A 214 38.05 52.86 -66.65
N ARG A 215 38.03 53.78 -67.62
CA ARG A 215 38.34 53.46 -69.02
C ARG A 215 39.78 52.96 -69.16
N GLN A 216 40.73 53.58 -68.47
CA GLN A 216 42.15 53.21 -68.52
C GLN A 216 42.39 51.83 -67.90
N GLN A 217 41.79 51.56 -66.74
CA GLN A 217 41.84 50.24 -66.11
C GLN A 217 41.15 49.17 -66.96
N THR A 218 40.01 49.52 -67.59
CA THR A 218 39.28 48.61 -68.49
C THR A 218 40.13 48.26 -69.72
N GLN A 219 40.94 49.19 -70.23
CA GLN A 219 41.82 48.97 -71.36
C GLN A 219 43.00 48.04 -71.01
N VAL A 220 43.63 48.24 -69.84
CA VAL A 220 44.66 47.32 -69.32
C VAL A 220 44.07 45.92 -69.11
N LEU A 221 42.86 45.83 -68.56
CA LEU A 221 42.13 44.57 -68.41
C LEU A 221 41.80 43.93 -69.76
N ALA A 222 41.44 44.70 -70.78
CA ALA A 222 41.17 44.19 -72.12
C ALA A 222 42.44 43.63 -72.79
N GLU A 223 43.57 44.31 -72.66
CA GLU A 223 44.87 43.81 -73.14
C GLU A 223 45.31 42.54 -72.40
N TYR A 224 45.07 42.49 -71.08
CA TYR A 224 45.33 41.30 -70.27
C TYR A 224 44.42 40.12 -70.65
N ALA A 225 43.14 40.37 -70.90
CA ALA A 225 42.18 39.37 -71.38
C ALA A 225 42.51 38.87 -72.80
N LEU A 226 43.05 39.72 -73.66
CA LEU A 226 43.52 39.32 -75.00
C LEU A 226 44.75 38.41 -74.91
N LYS A 227 45.71 38.70 -74.00
CA LYS A 227 46.83 37.80 -73.70
C LYS A 227 46.38 36.46 -73.10
N MET A 228 45.36 36.48 -72.24
CA MET A 228 44.73 35.23 -71.77
C MET A 228 44.12 34.42 -72.92
N LYS A 229 43.53 35.09 -73.92
CA LYS A 229 42.90 34.43 -75.07
C LYS A 229 43.91 33.92 -76.10
N SER A 230 45.09 34.53 -76.23
CA SER A 230 46.14 34.09 -77.17
C SER A 230 46.98 32.92 -76.64
N GLY A 231 46.95 32.64 -75.34
CA GLY A 231 47.72 31.55 -74.73
C GLY A 231 49.24 31.79 -74.66
N GLU A 232 49.71 33.00 -74.97
CA GLU A 232 51.15 33.31 -75.09
C GLU A 232 51.88 33.40 -73.74
N ASP A 233 51.15 33.49 -72.62
CA ASP A 233 51.75 33.53 -71.28
C ASP A 233 51.95 32.11 -70.73
N SER A 234 53.21 31.68 -70.61
CA SER A 234 53.60 30.34 -70.13
C SER A 234 53.04 29.96 -68.75
N THR A 235 52.64 30.95 -67.95
CA THR A 235 51.98 30.73 -66.66
C THR A 235 50.51 30.35 -66.83
N PHE A 236 49.83 30.89 -67.84
CA PHE A 236 48.43 30.64 -68.13
C PHE A 236 48.20 29.22 -68.67
N ILE A 237 49.05 28.73 -69.58
CA ILE A 237 48.98 27.34 -70.08
C ILE A 237 49.05 26.35 -68.93
N LYS A 238 49.97 26.55 -67.98
CA LYS A 238 50.12 25.68 -66.80
C LYS A 238 48.90 25.73 -65.88
N ILE A 239 48.27 26.90 -65.75
CA ILE A 239 47.05 27.08 -64.97
C ILE A 239 45.86 26.39 -65.65
N ASP A 240 45.73 26.50 -66.98
CA ASP A 240 44.66 25.86 -67.76
C ASP A 240 44.78 24.33 -67.76
N GLU A 241 46.00 23.80 -67.89
CA GLU A 241 46.28 22.36 -67.74
C GLU A 241 45.93 21.86 -66.34
N ALA A 242 46.31 22.62 -65.29
CA ALA A 242 45.98 22.28 -63.90
C ALA A 242 44.46 22.34 -63.65
N MET A 243 43.77 23.37 -64.15
CA MET A 243 42.31 23.48 -64.05
C MET A 243 41.61 22.36 -64.80
N SER A 244 42.08 21.99 -65.99
CA SER A 244 41.56 20.85 -66.75
C SER A 244 41.72 19.53 -65.98
N LYS A 245 42.87 19.32 -65.35
CA LYS A 245 43.11 18.14 -64.50
C LYS A 245 42.18 18.12 -63.28
N ILE A 246 42.04 19.24 -62.58
CA ILE A 246 41.11 19.39 -61.45
C ILE A 246 39.68 19.09 -61.90
N ASN A 247 39.27 19.59 -63.07
CA ASN A 247 37.94 19.37 -63.60
C ASN A 247 37.68 17.88 -63.91
N CYS A 248 38.67 17.18 -64.48
CA CYS A 248 38.59 15.72 -64.67
C CYS A 248 38.48 14.95 -63.35
N GLU A 249 39.27 15.31 -62.34
CA GLU A 249 39.20 14.70 -61.01
C GLU A 249 37.85 14.97 -60.34
N MET A 250 37.33 16.20 -60.44
CA MET A 250 36.04 16.59 -59.91
C MET A 250 34.89 15.81 -60.58
N MET A 251 34.93 15.63 -61.90
CA MET A 251 33.97 14.79 -62.62
C MET A 251 34.00 13.32 -62.16
N SER A 252 35.19 12.80 -61.82
CA SER A 252 35.30 11.46 -61.21
C SER A 252 34.67 11.40 -59.82
N VAL A 253 34.88 12.43 -59.00
CA VAL A 253 34.28 12.54 -57.67
C VAL A 253 32.76 12.64 -57.74
N CYS A 254 32.20 13.46 -58.65
CA CYS A 254 30.75 13.55 -58.87
C CYS A 254 30.15 12.17 -59.18
N LYS A 255 30.74 11.40 -60.10
CA LYS A 255 30.26 10.03 -60.42
C LYS A 255 30.31 9.09 -59.21
N ARG A 256 31.32 9.23 -58.35
CA ARG A 256 31.42 8.44 -57.10
C ARG A 256 30.33 8.83 -56.11
N ILE A 257 30.02 10.13 -55.99
CA ILE A 257 28.92 10.63 -55.15
C ILE A 257 27.59 10.07 -55.64
N ASP A 258 27.29 10.12 -56.94
CA ASP A 258 26.05 9.56 -57.50
C ASP A 258 25.89 8.07 -57.17
N THR A 259 26.99 7.32 -57.27
CA THR A 259 27.01 5.88 -56.95
C THR A 259 26.73 5.63 -55.46
N ILE A 260 27.32 6.44 -54.58
CA ILE A 260 27.11 6.37 -53.14
C ILE A 260 25.66 6.71 -52.80
N GLU A 261 25.08 7.73 -53.42
CA GLU A 261 23.71 8.16 -53.19
C GLU A 261 22.70 7.07 -53.58
N ILE A 262 22.90 6.41 -54.74
CA ILE A 262 22.09 5.25 -55.15
C ILE A 262 22.22 4.10 -54.12
N SER A 263 23.44 3.81 -53.66
CA SER A 263 23.67 2.77 -52.65
C SER A 263 22.99 3.11 -51.32
N HIS A 264 23.09 4.37 -50.88
CA HIS A 264 22.49 4.85 -49.64
C HIS A 264 20.96 4.74 -49.68
N ASN A 265 20.34 5.13 -50.79
CA ASN A 265 18.90 5.01 -50.97
C ASN A 265 18.43 3.55 -50.92
N LYS A 266 19.18 2.61 -51.51
CA LYS A 266 18.88 1.17 -51.41
C LYS A 266 18.97 0.66 -49.97
N GLN A 267 20.01 1.07 -49.23
CA GLN A 267 20.17 0.70 -47.82
C GLN A 267 19.04 1.27 -46.96
N GLN A 268 18.63 2.52 -47.20
CA GLN A 268 17.53 3.15 -46.49
C GLN A 268 16.20 2.42 -46.74
N GLN A 269 15.95 1.98 -47.97
CA GLN A 269 14.77 1.18 -48.29
C GLN A 269 14.77 -0.18 -47.58
N ALA A 270 15.90 -0.88 -47.56
CA ALA A 270 16.05 -2.14 -46.82
C ALA A 270 15.84 -1.94 -45.31
N MET A 271 16.28 -0.81 -44.76
CA MET A 271 16.06 -0.45 -43.35
C MET A 271 14.58 -0.23 -43.04
N ILE A 272 13.83 0.38 -43.97
CA ILE A 272 12.37 0.57 -43.84
C ILE A 272 11.65 -0.79 -43.84
N GLU A 273 12.06 -1.73 -44.70
CA GLU A 273 11.50 -3.08 -44.74
C GLU A 273 11.78 -3.85 -43.45
N MET A 274 13.03 -3.83 -42.98
CA MET A 274 13.41 -4.45 -41.71
C MET A 274 12.63 -3.87 -40.52
N ASN A 275 12.35 -2.56 -40.52
CA ASN A 275 11.55 -1.94 -39.48
C ASN A 275 10.08 -2.41 -39.49
N LYS A 276 9.53 -2.77 -40.65
CA LYS A 276 8.21 -3.41 -40.74
C LYS A 276 8.23 -4.80 -40.10
N ASP A 277 9.27 -5.59 -40.37
CA ASP A 277 9.42 -6.93 -39.78
C ASP A 277 9.56 -6.86 -38.26
N VAL A 278 10.34 -5.90 -37.75
CA VAL A 278 10.48 -5.65 -36.30
C VAL A 278 9.13 -5.31 -35.67
N ASN A 279 8.31 -4.49 -36.33
CA ASN A 279 6.97 -4.17 -35.82
C ASN A 279 6.07 -5.41 -35.74
N ILE A 280 6.09 -6.28 -36.76
CA ILE A 280 5.34 -7.54 -36.74
C ILE A 280 5.83 -8.46 -35.60
N ILE A 281 7.14 -8.52 -35.37
CA ILE A 281 7.71 -9.29 -34.26
C ILE A 281 7.23 -8.73 -32.91
N ASN A 282 7.20 -7.42 -32.74
CA ASN A 282 6.70 -6.78 -31.52
C ASN A 282 5.22 -7.09 -31.27
N GLU A 283 4.37 -7.02 -32.30
CA GLU A 283 2.95 -7.38 -32.18
C GLU A 283 2.76 -8.85 -31.78
N ARG A 284 3.53 -9.76 -32.36
CA ARG A 284 3.51 -11.18 -31.98
C ARG A 284 4.01 -11.41 -30.55
N THR A 285 5.01 -10.65 -30.12
CA THR A 285 5.57 -10.74 -28.76
C THR A 285 4.51 -10.33 -27.73
N LEU A 286 3.80 -9.22 -27.97
CA LEU A 286 2.67 -8.78 -27.13
C LEU A 286 1.56 -9.84 -27.06
N ALA A 287 1.24 -10.50 -28.18
CA ALA A 287 0.26 -11.57 -28.19
C ALA A 287 0.69 -12.77 -27.31
N ILE A 288 1.98 -13.13 -27.34
CA ILE A 288 2.53 -14.19 -26.49
C ILE A 288 2.47 -13.81 -25.02
N GLU A 289 2.82 -12.57 -24.66
CA GLU A 289 2.76 -12.07 -23.28
C GLU A 289 1.33 -12.10 -22.71
N ASN A 290 0.33 -11.76 -23.54
CA ASN A 290 -1.08 -11.85 -23.14
C ASN A 290 -1.48 -13.30 -22.85
N VAL A 291 -1.13 -14.23 -23.74
CA VAL A 291 -1.43 -15.66 -23.53
C VAL A 291 -0.72 -16.18 -22.28
N GLN A 292 0.54 -15.80 -22.04
CA GLN A 292 1.25 -16.16 -20.81
C GLN A 292 0.55 -15.63 -19.56
N THR A 293 0.01 -14.42 -19.62
CA THR A 293 -0.74 -13.83 -18.50
C THR A 293 -2.03 -14.60 -18.22
N GLU A 294 -2.78 -14.99 -19.25
CA GLU A 294 -3.98 -15.83 -19.11
C GLU A 294 -3.63 -17.20 -18.49
N TYR A 295 -2.56 -17.84 -18.96
CA TYR A 295 -2.09 -19.11 -18.36
C TYR A 295 -1.70 -18.95 -16.90
N MET A 296 -1.02 -17.87 -16.52
CA MET A 296 -0.66 -17.61 -15.12
C MET A 296 -1.91 -17.42 -14.23
N GLN A 297 -2.93 -16.71 -14.71
CA GLN A 297 -4.19 -16.57 -13.99
C GLN A 297 -4.90 -17.91 -13.79
N HIS A 298 -4.88 -18.79 -14.81
CA HIS A 298 -5.40 -20.15 -14.68
C HIS A 298 -4.63 -20.97 -13.65
N ILE A 299 -3.31 -20.87 -13.63
CA ILE A 299 -2.45 -21.55 -12.64
C ILE A 299 -2.78 -21.05 -11.23
N ASP A 300 -2.90 -19.74 -11.02
CA ASP A 300 -3.27 -19.16 -9.73
C ASP A 300 -4.65 -19.63 -9.25
N GLY A 301 -5.61 -19.76 -10.18
CA GLY A 301 -6.92 -20.35 -9.89
C GLY A 301 -6.81 -21.81 -9.43
N VAL A 302 -6.02 -22.63 -10.12
CA VAL A 302 -5.79 -24.03 -9.72
C VAL A 302 -5.09 -24.12 -8.36
N ILE A 303 -4.08 -23.28 -8.11
CA ILE A 303 -3.39 -23.23 -6.81
C ILE A 303 -4.36 -22.87 -5.68
N THR A 304 -5.29 -21.95 -5.93
CA THR A 304 -6.31 -21.55 -4.95
C THR A 304 -7.22 -22.73 -4.62
N ASN A 305 -7.74 -23.42 -5.64
CA ASN A 305 -8.58 -24.60 -5.45
C ASN A 305 -7.84 -25.72 -4.71
N ILE A 306 -6.55 -25.93 -4.99
CA ILE A 306 -5.73 -26.93 -4.27
C ILE A 306 -5.63 -26.57 -2.79
N LYS A 307 -5.43 -25.29 -2.44
CA LYS A 307 -5.38 -24.85 -1.03
C LYS A 307 -6.70 -25.06 -0.29
N GLU A 308 -7.82 -24.84 -0.96
CA GLU A 308 -9.15 -25.11 -0.39
C GLU A 308 -9.31 -26.60 -0.08
N ILE A 309 -8.96 -27.47 -1.04
CA ILE A 309 -9.00 -28.93 -0.86
C ILE A 309 -8.07 -29.36 0.28
N ASP A 310 -6.87 -28.79 0.37
CA ASP A 310 -5.91 -29.10 1.45
C ASP A 310 -6.48 -28.75 2.83
N GLY A 311 -7.19 -27.60 2.93
CA GLY A 311 -7.92 -27.21 4.12
C GLY A 311 -9.03 -28.19 4.50
N ASP A 312 -9.84 -28.62 3.53
CA ASP A 312 -10.89 -29.62 3.74
C ASP A 312 -10.32 -30.97 4.20
N VAL A 313 -9.18 -31.39 3.62
CA VAL A 313 -8.49 -32.64 4.00
C VAL A 313 -7.99 -32.56 5.45
N GLU A 314 -7.40 -31.45 5.87
CA GLU A 314 -6.98 -31.29 7.26
C GLU A 314 -8.18 -31.27 8.23
N ASN A 315 -9.27 -30.61 7.87
CA ASN A 315 -10.51 -30.66 8.66
C ASN A 315 -11.01 -32.11 8.83
N LEU A 316 -11.15 -32.86 7.72
CA LEU A 316 -11.57 -34.26 7.75
C LEU A 316 -10.63 -35.14 8.59
N LYS A 317 -9.33 -34.87 8.56
CA LYS A 317 -8.33 -35.58 9.38
C LYS A 317 -8.52 -35.31 10.86
N THR A 318 -8.85 -34.08 11.25
CA THR A 318 -9.17 -33.76 12.65
C THR A 318 -10.46 -34.45 13.12
N GLU A 319 -11.50 -34.46 12.28
CA GLU A 319 -12.77 -35.15 12.57
C GLU A 319 -12.57 -36.67 12.70
N SER A 320 -11.78 -37.25 11.80
CA SER A 320 -11.42 -38.67 11.83
C SER A 320 -10.69 -39.00 13.14
N LYS A 321 -9.73 -38.18 13.56
CA LYS A 321 -8.99 -38.37 14.83
C LYS A 321 -9.91 -38.31 16.05
N SER A 322 -10.86 -37.37 16.08
CA SER A 322 -11.88 -37.30 17.14
C SER A 322 -12.76 -38.56 17.17
N THR A 323 -13.17 -39.03 15.99
CA THR A 323 -13.98 -40.25 15.86
C THR A 323 -13.20 -41.48 16.32
N ILE A 324 -11.92 -41.60 15.97
CA ILE A 324 -11.03 -42.67 16.43
C ILE A 324 -10.96 -42.68 17.96
N ASN A 325 -10.70 -41.53 18.60
CA ASN A 325 -10.66 -41.43 20.06
C ASN A 325 -11.97 -41.88 20.71
N ARG A 326 -13.13 -41.51 20.14
CA ARG A 326 -14.44 -41.95 20.65
C ARG A 326 -14.62 -43.47 20.54
N VAL A 327 -14.17 -44.06 19.43
CA VAL A 327 -14.22 -45.52 19.23
C VAL A 327 -13.30 -46.24 20.22
N GLU A 328 -12.12 -45.68 20.51
CA GLU A 328 -11.22 -46.22 21.53
C GLU A 328 -11.88 -46.22 22.92
N THR A 329 -12.48 -45.09 23.34
CA THR A 329 -13.22 -45.01 24.62
C THR A 329 -14.34 -46.05 24.68
N LEU A 330 -15.18 -46.12 23.64
CA LEU A 330 -16.28 -47.09 23.58
C LEU A 330 -15.77 -48.54 23.61
N THR A 331 -14.63 -48.80 22.98
CA THR A 331 -13.99 -50.13 23.00
C THR A 331 -13.59 -50.51 24.42
N ASP A 332 -13.05 -49.57 25.20
CA ASP A 332 -12.68 -49.81 26.59
C ASP A 332 -13.89 -49.99 27.51
N GLU A 333 -14.96 -49.22 27.30
CA GLU A 333 -16.25 -49.42 27.98
C GLU A 333 -16.84 -50.81 27.71
N VAL A 334 -16.81 -51.26 26.45
CA VAL A 334 -17.28 -52.61 26.07
C VAL A 334 -16.40 -53.70 26.70
N LYS A 335 -15.07 -53.52 26.78
CA LYS A 335 -14.19 -54.47 27.49
C LYS A 335 -14.55 -54.55 28.98
N SER A 336 -14.78 -53.41 29.62
CA SER A 336 -15.20 -53.37 31.03
C SER A 336 -16.52 -54.11 31.21
N THR A 337 -17.52 -53.77 30.41
CA THR A 337 -18.84 -54.41 30.45
C THR A 337 -18.74 -55.93 30.20
N THR A 338 -17.88 -56.35 29.27
CA THR A 338 -17.63 -57.78 28.99
C THR A 338 -17.04 -58.49 30.20
N LYS A 339 -16.13 -57.82 30.93
CA LYS A 339 -15.57 -58.34 32.18
C LYS A 339 -16.66 -58.45 33.26
N ASP A 340 -17.49 -57.43 33.43
CA ASP A 340 -18.59 -57.43 34.40
C ASP A 340 -19.58 -58.56 34.11
N VAL A 341 -19.97 -58.76 32.85
CA VAL A 341 -20.81 -59.90 32.42
C VAL A 341 -20.15 -61.25 32.73
N SER A 342 -18.82 -61.36 32.60
CA SER A 342 -18.10 -62.58 32.95
C SER A 342 -18.13 -62.88 34.46
N CYS A 343 -18.02 -61.84 35.30
CA CYS A 343 -18.18 -61.96 36.75
C CYS A 343 -19.59 -62.43 37.09
N ILE A 344 -20.62 -61.77 36.53
CA ILE A 344 -22.03 -62.16 36.73
C ILE A 344 -22.27 -63.62 36.30
N LYS A 345 -21.65 -64.06 35.19
CA LYS A 345 -21.77 -65.45 34.75
C LYS A 345 -21.20 -66.43 35.77
N ASN A 346 -20.07 -66.10 36.41
CA ASN A 346 -19.49 -66.89 37.48
C ASN A 346 -20.38 -66.84 38.74
N ASP A 347 -20.87 -65.67 39.12
CA ASP A 347 -21.80 -65.51 40.25
C ASP A 347 -23.07 -66.36 40.06
N ILE A 348 -23.60 -66.47 38.83
CA ILE A 348 -24.75 -67.34 38.51
C ILE A 348 -24.38 -68.83 38.61
N ILE A 349 -23.14 -69.21 38.27
CA ILE A 349 -22.66 -70.59 38.45
C ILE A 349 -22.57 -70.91 39.95
N GLU A 350 -21.94 -70.04 40.74
CA GLU A 350 -21.86 -70.15 42.19
C GLU A 350 -23.26 -70.20 42.82
N MET A 351 -24.17 -69.29 42.43
CA MET A 351 -25.56 -69.33 42.90
C MET A 351 -26.30 -70.63 42.54
N LYS A 352 -25.98 -71.26 41.40
CA LYS A 352 -26.57 -72.57 41.03
C LYS A 352 -26.03 -73.70 41.91
N GLU A 353 -24.75 -73.66 42.27
CA GLU A 353 -24.14 -74.58 43.23
C GLU A 353 -24.73 -74.35 44.63
N ASP A 354 -24.83 -73.10 45.08
CA ASP A 354 -25.47 -72.71 46.34
C ASP A 354 -26.95 -73.05 46.39
N ILE A 355 -27.71 -72.95 45.28
CA ILE A 355 -29.10 -73.44 45.22
C ILE A 355 -29.15 -74.98 45.31
N GLY A 356 -28.14 -75.66 44.76
CA GLY A 356 -27.94 -77.11 44.93
C GLY A 356 -27.70 -77.49 46.39
N ASP A 357 -26.86 -76.72 47.08
CA ASP A 357 -26.53 -76.91 48.50
C ASP A 357 -27.65 -76.41 49.44
N PHE A 358 -28.37 -75.35 49.09
CA PHE A 358 -29.53 -74.82 49.81
C PHE A 358 -30.73 -75.77 49.74
N LYS A 359 -30.88 -76.54 48.65
CA LYS A 359 -31.83 -77.66 48.60
C LYS A 359 -31.48 -78.77 49.61
N ASN A 360 -30.21 -78.96 49.94
CA ASN A 360 -29.76 -79.86 51.00
C ASN A 360 -29.85 -79.20 52.40
N TYR A 361 -29.69 -77.88 52.50
CA TYR A 361 -29.71 -77.13 53.76
C TYR A 361 -31.12 -76.74 54.25
N MET A 362 -32.13 -76.72 53.37
CA MET A 362 -33.55 -76.52 53.73
C MET A 362 -34.12 -77.57 54.69
N SER A 363 -33.35 -78.59 55.07
CA SER A 363 -33.73 -79.56 56.09
C SER A 363 -33.38 -79.15 57.53
N ARG A 364 -32.49 -78.18 57.80
CA ARG A 364 -32.09 -77.83 59.18
C ARG A 364 -31.50 -76.42 59.30
N SER A 365 -32.25 -75.47 59.87
CA SER A 365 -31.82 -74.52 60.93
C SER A 365 -32.65 -73.22 60.94
N LYS A 366 -32.64 -72.56 62.11
CA LYS A 366 -33.52 -71.49 62.59
C LYS A 366 -32.97 -70.07 62.28
N PRO A 367 -33.84 -69.03 62.33
CA PRO A 367 -33.53 -67.67 61.88
C PRO A 367 -32.65 -66.89 62.87
N VAL A 368 -31.88 -65.93 62.33
CA VAL A 368 -31.04 -64.99 63.09
C VAL A 368 -31.61 -63.57 62.98
N GLY A 369 -31.80 -62.93 64.14
CA GLY A 369 -31.70 -61.47 64.41
C GLY A 369 -32.65 -60.49 63.70
N LYS A 370 -33.58 -59.90 64.46
CA LYS A 370 -34.43 -58.76 64.03
C LYS A 370 -33.60 -57.46 64.11
N ILE A 371 -33.47 -56.71 63.01
CA ILE A 371 -32.87 -55.36 62.96
C ILE A 371 -34.01 -54.33 63.03
N PHE A 372 -33.89 -53.31 63.89
CA PHE A 372 -34.87 -52.23 64.03
C PHE A 372 -34.52 -51.05 63.12
N PHE A 373 -35.42 -50.64 62.22
CA PHE A 373 -35.16 -49.57 61.25
C PHE A 373 -36.45 -48.80 60.92
N TYR A 374 -36.62 -47.61 61.50
CA TYR A 374 -37.87 -46.83 61.43
C TYR A 374 -37.73 -45.37 60.93
N PRO A 375 -36.91 -45.03 59.91
CA PRO A 375 -36.96 -43.68 59.37
C PRO A 375 -38.26 -43.44 58.58
N PRO A 376 -38.70 -42.18 58.41
CA PRO A 376 -39.75 -41.82 57.47
C PRO A 376 -39.45 -42.34 56.05
N ASN A 377 -40.49 -42.50 55.24
CA ASN A 377 -40.34 -42.95 53.86
C ASN A 377 -39.32 -42.11 53.10
N ARG A 378 -38.44 -42.80 52.38
CA ARG A 378 -37.43 -42.16 51.52
C ARG A 378 -38.12 -41.39 50.39
N SER A 379 -37.60 -40.20 50.07
CA SER A 379 -38.06 -39.44 48.91
C SER A 379 -37.46 -40.00 47.63
N GLU A 380 -38.25 -40.18 46.57
CA GLU A 380 -37.77 -40.65 45.26
C GLU A 380 -36.91 -39.61 44.53
N SER A 381 -36.96 -38.34 44.95
CA SER A 381 -36.32 -37.20 44.25
C SER A 381 -35.46 -36.36 45.19
N PHE A 382 -34.51 -36.99 45.89
CA PHE A 382 -33.52 -36.29 46.71
C PHE A 382 -32.31 -35.87 45.86
N VAL A 383 -32.11 -34.56 45.65
CA VAL A 383 -31.03 -34.01 44.81
C VAL A 383 -30.39 -32.77 45.43
N ALA A 384 -29.15 -32.47 45.01
CA ALA A 384 -28.44 -31.22 45.29
C ALA A 384 -28.22 -30.89 46.80
N ARG A 385 -27.97 -31.89 47.64
CA ARG A 385 -27.64 -31.73 49.08
C ARG A 385 -26.40 -32.53 49.50
N GLU A 386 -25.51 -32.81 48.54
CA GLU A 386 -24.43 -33.78 48.75
C GLU A 386 -23.30 -33.20 49.61
N ASN A 387 -23.20 -31.86 49.65
CA ASN A 387 -22.31 -31.14 50.56
C ASN A 387 -22.79 -31.30 52.00
N GLU A 388 -24.07 -31.02 52.29
CA GLU A 388 -24.65 -31.20 53.63
C GLU A 388 -24.63 -32.67 54.06
N MET A 389 -24.85 -33.61 53.14
CA MET A 389 -24.73 -35.05 53.39
C MET A 389 -23.30 -35.44 53.79
N SER A 390 -22.29 -34.86 53.13
CA SER A 390 -20.88 -35.09 53.44
C SER A 390 -20.49 -34.49 54.79
N GLU A 391 -21.03 -33.31 55.14
CA GLU A 391 -20.83 -32.70 56.47
C GLU A 391 -21.42 -33.56 57.59
N ILE A 392 -22.66 -34.05 57.43
CA ILE A 392 -23.29 -34.97 58.39
C ILE A 392 -22.42 -36.22 58.55
N LYS A 393 -21.99 -36.84 57.44
CA LYS A 393 -21.14 -38.04 57.46
C LYS A 393 -19.81 -37.78 58.17
N SER A 394 -19.15 -36.66 57.90
CA SER A 394 -17.87 -36.30 58.52
C SER A 394 -17.98 -36.10 60.04
N SER A 395 -19.14 -35.62 60.53
CA SER A 395 -19.40 -35.45 61.97
C SER A 395 -19.43 -36.78 62.74
N PHE A 396 -19.78 -37.89 62.07
CA PHE A 396 -19.90 -39.21 62.68
C PHE A 396 -18.71 -40.15 62.42
N VAL A 397 -17.81 -39.85 61.45
CA VAL A 397 -16.83 -40.83 60.94
C VAL A 397 -15.45 -40.80 61.64
N ASP A 398 -15.13 -39.82 62.50
CA ASP A 398 -13.71 -39.59 62.87
C ASP A 398 -13.35 -39.43 64.36
N LYS A 399 -14.17 -39.89 65.31
CA LYS A 399 -13.83 -39.86 66.75
C LYS A 399 -14.40 -41.10 67.43
N GLY A 400 -13.58 -41.83 68.20
CA GLY A 400 -13.87 -43.15 68.81
C GLY A 400 -15.16 -43.23 69.65
N ASN A 401 -15.39 -44.36 70.32
CA ASN A 401 -16.63 -44.76 71.05
C ASN A 401 -17.21 -43.75 72.07
N GLU A 402 -17.60 -42.56 71.62
CA GLU A 402 -18.24 -41.48 72.36
C GLU A 402 -19.58 -41.15 71.68
N HIS A 403 -20.59 -40.75 72.45
CA HIS A 403 -21.90 -40.40 71.94
C HIS A 403 -21.87 -39.04 71.22
N HIS A 404 -22.20 -39.02 69.92
CA HIS A 404 -22.19 -37.81 69.09
C HIS A 404 -23.59 -37.26 68.88
N THR A 405 -23.77 -35.94 69.08
CA THR A 405 -25.03 -35.24 68.84
C THR A 405 -24.85 -34.19 67.76
N LEU A 406 -25.69 -34.23 66.71
CA LEU A 406 -25.73 -33.25 65.63
C LEU A 406 -27.09 -32.56 65.60
N VAL A 407 -27.09 -31.24 65.37
CA VAL A 407 -28.32 -30.44 65.25
C VAL A 407 -28.43 -29.89 63.82
N ILE A 408 -29.55 -30.17 63.14
CA ILE A 408 -29.87 -29.62 61.82
C ILE A 408 -30.86 -28.46 62.01
N SER A 409 -30.42 -27.22 61.76
CA SER A 409 -31.22 -26.00 61.92
C SER A 409 -31.54 -25.32 60.58
N GLY A 410 -32.67 -24.62 60.48
CA GLY A 410 -33.09 -23.92 59.26
C GLY A 410 -34.58 -23.56 59.25
N LEU A 411 -35.01 -22.77 58.27
CA LEU A 411 -36.40 -22.29 58.13
C LEU A 411 -37.41 -23.45 58.01
N GLY A 412 -38.67 -23.22 58.39
CA GLY A 412 -39.75 -24.19 58.16
C GLY A 412 -39.83 -24.58 56.67
N GLY A 413 -39.95 -25.88 56.37
CA GLY A 413 -40.06 -26.36 54.99
C GLY A 413 -38.75 -26.43 54.18
N CYS A 414 -37.59 -26.08 54.74
CA CYS A 414 -36.32 -26.14 53.99
C CYS A 414 -35.75 -27.55 53.75
N GLY A 415 -36.45 -28.60 54.18
CA GLY A 415 -36.06 -30.00 53.95
C GLY A 415 -35.24 -30.66 55.06
N LYS A 416 -35.19 -30.10 56.28
CA LYS A 416 -34.41 -30.68 57.42
C LYS A 416 -34.75 -32.14 57.70
N THR A 417 -36.04 -32.44 57.84
CA THR A 417 -36.55 -33.79 58.12
C THR A 417 -36.21 -34.73 56.96
N THR A 418 -36.33 -34.26 55.71
CA THR A 418 -36.00 -35.02 54.50
C THR A 418 -34.51 -35.36 54.44
N LEU A 419 -33.63 -34.41 54.80
CA LEU A 419 -32.18 -34.63 54.85
C LEU A 419 -31.80 -35.67 55.92
N ALA A 420 -32.39 -35.60 57.11
CA ALA A 420 -32.15 -36.58 58.17
C ALA A 420 -32.65 -37.99 57.82
N ALA A 421 -33.84 -38.09 57.20
CA ALA A 421 -34.37 -39.36 56.73
C ALA A 421 -33.50 -39.97 55.61
N GLU A 422 -33.06 -39.16 54.64
CA GLU A 422 -32.18 -39.63 53.57
C GLU A 422 -30.82 -40.12 54.11
N PHE A 423 -30.24 -39.42 55.10
CA PHE A 423 -29.01 -39.89 55.75
C PHE A 423 -29.19 -41.23 56.48
N ALA A 424 -30.32 -41.41 57.18
CA ALA A 424 -30.66 -42.67 57.84
C ALA A 424 -30.79 -43.83 56.83
N TRP A 425 -31.43 -43.59 55.68
CA TRP A 425 -31.54 -44.57 54.59
C TRP A 425 -30.19 -44.90 53.96
N ARG A 426 -29.33 -43.90 53.70
CA ARG A 426 -28.00 -44.11 53.10
C ARG A 426 -27.01 -44.79 54.05
N SER A 427 -27.26 -44.75 55.36
CA SER A 427 -26.35 -45.26 56.39
C SER A 427 -26.91 -46.48 57.13
N SER A 428 -28.00 -47.07 56.63
CA SER A 428 -28.75 -48.15 57.28
C SER A 428 -27.88 -49.38 57.58
N GLU A 429 -26.97 -49.74 56.67
CA GLU A 429 -26.07 -50.88 56.81
C GLU A 429 -24.93 -50.64 57.82
N PHE A 430 -24.63 -49.37 58.14
CA PHE A 430 -23.54 -49.00 59.04
C PHE A 430 -23.93 -49.16 60.53
N TYR A 431 -25.20 -48.94 60.86
CA TYR A 431 -25.68 -48.96 62.25
C TYR A 431 -26.25 -50.34 62.61
N GLN A 432 -25.38 -51.27 63.00
CA GLN A 432 -25.76 -52.65 63.40
C GLN A 432 -26.76 -52.69 64.58
N GLY A 433 -26.82 -51.63 65.40
CA GLY A 433 -27.77 -51.48 66.51
C GLY A 433 -29.17 -50.99 66.10
N GLY A 434 -29.38 -50.64 64.83
CA GLY A 434 -30.64 -50.12 64.32
C GLY A 434 -30.73 -48.59 64.27
N VAL A 435 -31.78 -48.08 63.62
CA VAL A 435 -32.08 -46.64 63.51
C VAL A 435 -33.46 -46.35 64.07
N PHE A 436 -33.52 -45.41 65.03
CA PHE A 436 -34.74 -45.02 65.73
C PHE A 436 -35.13 -43.58 65.38
N TRP A 437 -36.42 -43.38 65.07
CA TRP A 437 -36.98 -42.06 64.76
C TRP A 437 -38.04 -41.69 65.81
N MET A 438 -37.87 -40.53 66.45
CA MET A 438 -38.78 -40.06 67.50
C MET A 438 -39.26 -38.64 67.18
N SER A 439 -40.56 -38.39 67.34
CA SER A 439 -41.12 -37.05 67.17
C SER A 439 -41.23 -36.32 68.51
N ALA A 440 -40.47 -35.23 68.67
CA ALA A 440 -40.56 -34.33 69.82
C ALA A 440 -41.48 -33.11 69.56
N GLU A 441 -42.41 -33.21 68.61
CA GLU A 441 -43.34 -32.10 68.26
C GLU A 441 -44.34 -31.79 69.38
N SER A 442 -44.70 -32.78 70.19
CA SER A 442 -45.55 -32.66 71.38
C SER A 442 -45.18 -33.72 72.42
N GLU A 443 -45.62 -33.52 73.66
CA GLU A 443 -45.41 -34.52 74.73
C GLU A 443 -46.06 -35.86 74.37
N SER A 444 -47.30 -35.85 73.85
CA SER A 444 -47.99 -37.05 73.37
C SER A 444 -47.24 -37.76 72.24
N SER A 445 -46.71 -37.04 71.24
CA SER A 445 -46.00 -37.67 70.11
C SER A 445 -44.68 -38.30 70.54
N LEU A 446 -44.02 -37.73 71.55
CA LEU A 446 -42.81 -38.28 72.12
C LEU A 446 -43.10 -39.53 72.97
N GLU A 447 -44.17 -39.49 73.78
CA GLU A 447 -44.65 -40.65 74.54
C GLU A 447 -45.02 -41.82 73.63
N ASP A 448 -45.74 -41.56 72.53
CA ASP A 448 -46.12 -42.57 71.53
C ASP A 448 -44.90 -43.17 70.83
N SER A 449 -43.92 -42.34 70.45
CA SER A 449 -42.68 -42.79 69.79
C SER A 449 -41.87 -43.72 70.69
N ILE A 450 -41.75 -43.38 71.98
CA ILE A 450 -40.99 -44.16 72.97
C ILE A 450 -41.74 -45.43 73.38
N THR A 451 -43.07 -45.37 73.45
CA THR A 451 -43.91 -46.55 73.73
C THR A 451 -43.85 -47.55 72.59
N THR A 452 -43.89 -47.09 71.33
CA THR A 452 -43.71 -47.94 70.15
C THR A 452 -42.35 -48.64 70.17
N LEU A 453 -41.29 -47.89 70.47
CA LEU A 453 -39.95 -48.44 70.64
C LEU A 453 -39.89 -49.50 71.75
N ALA A 454 -40.51 -49.23 72.90
CA ALA A 454 -40.56 -50.15 74.04
C ALA A 454 -41.31 -51.46 73.74
N ILE A 455 -42.38 -51.39 72.95
CA ILE A 455 -43.12 -52.57 72.46
C ILE A 455 -42.20 -53.41 71.56
N ASP A 456 -41.45 -52.76 70.69
CA ASP A 456 -40.59 -53.43 69.70
C ASP A 456 -39.38 -54.13 70.33
N VAL A 457 -38.78 -53.55 71.37
CA VAL A 457 -37.70 -54.18 72.15
C VAL A 457 -38.22 -55.04 73.32
N ASN A 458 -39.54 -55.14 73.49
CA ASN A 458 -40.23 -55.93 74.50
C ASN A 458 -39.88 -55.57 75.97
N GLU A 459 -39.70 -54.27 76.25
CA GLU A 459 -39.28 -53.71 77.55
C GLU A 459 -40.27 -52.65 78.09
N THR A 460 -41.57 -52.94 78.05
CA THR A 460 -42.61 -52.02 78.56
C THR A 460 -42.64 -51.98 80.10
N GLY A 461 -42.85 -50.78 80.66
CA GLY A 461 -43.02 -50.53 82.09
C GLY A 461 -44.50 -50.36 82.48
N LYS A 462 -44.79 -50.19 83.78
CA LYS A 462 -46.16 -49.96 84.28
C LYS A 462 -46.66 -48.53 84.03
N ASP A 463 -45.75 -47.58 83.86
CA ASP A 463 -46.00 -46.20 83.52
C ASP A 463 -44.97 -45.68 82.50
N PHE A 464 -45.19 -44.50 81.93
CA PHE A 464 -44.31 -43.93 80.91
C PHE A 464 -42.86 -43.75 81.42
N ARG A 465 -42.68 -43.39 82.69
CA ARG A 465 -41.36 -43.15 83.29
C ARG A 465 -40.57 -44.45 83.47
N GLU A 466 -41.24 -45.54 83.81
CA GLU A 466 -40.67 -46.87 83.89
C GLU A 466 -40.34 -47.42 82.49
N THR A 467 -41.23 -47.22 81.52
CA THR A 467 -41.00 -47.57 80.11
C THR A 467 -39.77 -46.84 79.56
N LEU A 468 -39.67 -45.52 79.75
CA LEU A 468 -38.52 -44.71 79.31
C LEU A 468 -37.18 -45.24 79.87
N LYS A 469 -37.15 -45.58 81.17
CA LYS A 469 -35.93 -46.09 81.83
C LYS A 469 -35.52 -47.49 81.39
N ARG A 470 -36.48 -48.35 81.02
CA ARG A 470 -36.19 -49.71 80.57
C ARG A 470 -35.74 -49.72 79.10
N THR A 471 -36.31 -48.84 78.28
CA THR A 471 -36.04 -48.76 76.84
C THR A 471 -34.71 -48.07 76.50
N LEU A 472 -34.28 -47.04 77.24
CA LEU A 472 -33.08 -46.22 76.93
C LEU A 472 -31.86 -46.53 77.81
N LYS A 473 -31.66 -47.80 78.16
CA LYS A 473 -30.69 -48.22 79.17
C LYS A 473 -29.23 -48.25 78.71
#